data_AF-Q0FLI7-F1
#
_entry.id   AF-Q0FLI7-F1
#
_cell.length_a   1.000
_cell.length_b   1.000
_cell.length_c   1.000
_cell.angle_alpha   90.00
_cell.angle_beta   90.00
_cell.angle_gamma   90.00
#
_symmetry.space_group_name_H-M   'P 1'
#
loop_
_entity.id
_entity.type
_entity.pdbx_description
1 polymer ?
#
loop_
_entity_poly.entity_id
_entity_poly.type
_entity_poly.pdbx_seq_one_letter_code
_entity_poly.pdbx_strand_id
1 'polypeptide(L)'
;MSTLTFGALRQANNTRQTEWPGNDKADVAFRAIEVAGEFGEVAEAVKKYLRHERGIKGSICAPEDVADEMADAVIALDLLAAKMGIDLSEAVARKFNRTSVKYGMQTRLPEQSN
;
A
#
# COMPACT_ATOMS: atom_id res chain seq x y z
N MET A 1 -12.89 16.39 9.67
CA MET A 1 -12.48 15.05 9.20
C MET A 1 -10.96 14.99 9.31
N SER A 2 -10.41 13.95 9.94
CA SER A 2 -8.95 13.78 10.02
C SER A 2 -8.45 13.15 8.73
N THR A 3 -7.43 13.72 8.11
CA THR A 3 -6.83 13.21 6.87
C THR A 3 -5.69 12.26 7.22
N LEU A 4 -5.73 11.02 6.72
CA LEU A 4 -4.60 10.08 6.86
C LEU A 4 -3.41 10.59 6.04
N THR A 5 -2.22 10.57 6.64
CA THR A 5 -0.95 10.90 5.96
C THR A 5 -0.01 9.69 6.00
N PHE A 6 0.97 9.65 5.09
CA PHE A 6 2.03 8.63 5.13
C PHE A 6 2.78 8.60 6.46
N GLY A 7 3.06 9.79 7.04
CA GLY A 7 3.70 9.89 8.35
C GLY A 7 2.84 9.31 9.48
N ALA A 8 1.54 9.60 9.46
CA ALA A 8 0.61 9.03 10.44
C ALA A 8 0.51 7.50 10.30
N LEU A 9 0.46 6.98 9.07
CA LEU A 9 0.49 5.53 8.81
C LEU A 9 1.79 4.91 9.34
N ARG A 10 2.96 5.47 8.98
CA ARG A 10 4.27 4.99 9.44
C ARG A 10 4.36 4.95 10.96
N GLN A 11 3.90 6.01 11.63
CA GLN A 11 3.91 6.09 13.09
C GLN A 11 2.99 5.04 13.73
N ALA A 12 1.78 4.88 13.20
CA ALA A 12 0.83 3.88 13.68
C ALA A 12 1.36 2.46 13.46
N ASN A 13 1.91 2.18 12.28
CA ASN A 13 2.54 0.89 11.96
C ASN A 13 3.71 0.60 12.91
N ASN A 14 4.64 1.54 13.10
CA ASN A 14 5.75 1.36 14.03
C ASN A 14 5.27 1.04 15.45
N THR A 15 4.27 1.77 15.94
CA THR A 15 3.66 1.52 17.25
C THR A 15 3.06 0.13 17.32
N ARG A 16 2.19 -0.23 16.36
CA ARG A 16 1.52 -1.54 16.31
C ARG A 16 2.52 -2.69 16.18
N GLN A 17 3.63 -2.49 15.47
CA GLN A 17 4.68 -3.51 15.36
C GLN A 17 5.43 -3.79 16.67
N THR A 18 5.35 -2.90 17.67
CA THR A 18 5.91 -3.17 19.01
C THR A 18 5.05 -4.11 19.84
N GLU A 19 3.74 -4.17 19.58
CA GLU A 19 2.77 -5.04 20.24
C GLU A 19 2.46 -6.31 19.43
N TRP A 20 2.86 -6.35 18.15
CA TRP A 20 2.56 -7.45 17.24
C TRP A 20 3.42 -8.71 17.52
N PRO A 21 2.81 -9.83 17.93
CA PRO A 21 3.55 -11.05 18.23
C PRO A 21 4.35 -11.57 17.02
N GLY A 22 5.63 -11.88 17.22
CA GLY A 22 6.50 -12.44 16.19
C GLY A 22 7.06 -11.44 15.16
N ASN A 23 6.76 -10.15 15.29
CA ASN A 23 7.31 -9.12 14.40
C ASN A 23 8.85 -9.04 14.42
N ASP A 24 9.49 -9.45 15.51
CA ASP A 24 10.93 -9.59 15.63
C ASP A 24 11.54 -10.53 14.57
N LYS A 25 10.74 -11.46 14.03
CA LYS A 25 11.14 -12.43 13.00
C LYS A 25 10.78 -12.01 11.57
N ALA A 26 10.01 -10.93 11.41
CA ALA A 26 9.60 -10.42 10.10
C ALA A 26 10.72 -9.54 9.51
N ASP A 27 11.70 -10.20 8.89
CA ASP A 27 12.81 -9.56 8.20
C ASP A 27 12.39 -8.95 6.83
N VAL A 28 13.35 -8.40 6.11
CA VAL A 28 13.10 -7.78 4.78
C VAL A 28 12.56 -8.79 3.78
N ALA A 29 13.04 -10.04 3.79
CA ALA A 29 12.58 -11.07 2.87
C ALA A 29 11.13 -11.48 3.16
N PHE A 30 10.79 -11.67 4.44
CA PHE A 30 9.43 -11.93 4.88
C PHE A 30 8.48 -10.80 4.44
N ARG A 31 8.83 -9.54 4.71
CA ARG A 31 8.01 -8.39 4.34
C ARG A 31 7.85 -8.23 2.83
N ALA A 32 8.87 -8.57 2.05
CA ALA A 32 8.76 -8.56 0.60
C ALA A 32 7.76 -9.62 0.08
N ILE A 33 7.74 -10.81 0.69
CA ILE A 33 6.78 -11.86 0.37
C ILE A 33 5.38 -11.48 0.84
N GLU A 34 5.24 -10.87 2.02
CA GLU A 34 3.97 -10.34 2.55
C GLU A 34 3.36 -9.34 1.57
N VAL A 35 4.14 -8.36 1.08
CA VAL A 35 3.67 -7.42 0.03
C VAL A 35 3.18 -8.16 -1.22
N ALA A 36 3.89 -9.19 -1.67
CA ALA A 36 3.44 -9.97 -2.81
C ALA A 36 2.13 -10.73 -2.53
N GLY A 37 1.94 -11.21 -1.30
CA GLY A 37 0.71 -11.82 -0.80
C GLY A 37 -0.47 -10.85 -0.88
N GLU A 38 -0.36 -9.68 -0.24
CA GLU A 38 -1.44 -8.68 -0.21
C GLU A 38 -1.84 -8.20 -1.61
N PHE A 39 -0.86 -7.97 -2.50
CA PHE A 39 -1.18 -7.62 -3.90
C PHE A 39 -1.83 -8.78 -4.68
N GLY A 40 -1.58 -10.03 -4.26
CA GLY A 40 -2.30 -11.20 -4.74
C GLY A 40 -3.75 -11.23 -4.27
N GLU A 41 -4.02 -10.83 -3.03
CA GLU A 41 -5.37 -10.70 -2.47
C GLU A 41 -6.16 -9.59 -3.17
N VAL A 42 -5.53 -8.44 -3.45
CA VAL A 42 -6.10 -7.39 -4.31
C VAL A 42 -6.50 -7.96 -5.68
N ALA A 43 -5.63 -8.74 -6.33
CA ALA A 43 -5.92 -9.33 -7.63
C ALA A 43 -7.11 -10.32 -7.56
N GLU A 44 -7.18 -11.12 -6.49
CA GLU A 44 -8.29 -12.05 -6.25
C GLU A 44 -9.61 -11.32 -6.00
N ALA A 45 -9.61 -10.27 -5.18
CA ALA A 45 -10.79 -9.46 -4.89
C ALA A 45 -11.29 -8.75 -6.16
N VAL A 46 -10.42 -8.11 -6.94
CA VAL A 46 -10.81 -7.51 -8.23
C VAL A 46 -11.40 -8.56 -9.17
N LYS A 47 -10.83 -9.77 -9.22
CA LYS A 47 -11.38 -10.87 -10.03
C LYS A 47 -12.77 -11.29 -9.56
N LYS A 48 -13.01 -11.39 -8.24
CA LYS A 48 -14.33 -11.72 -7.64
C LYS A 48 -15.36 -10.62 -7.90
N TYR A 49 -14.95 -9.35 -7.79
CA TYR A 49 -15.79 -8.20 -8.13
C TYR A 49 -16.19 -8.21 -9.61
N LEU A 50 -15.21 -8.36 -10.52
CA LEU A 50 -15.49 -8.43 -11.95
C LEU A 50 -16.33 -9.66 -12.34
N ARG A 51 -16.21 -10.76 -11.59
CA ARG A 51 -17.05 -11.93 -11.77
C ARG A 51 -18.52 -11.61 -11.50
N HIS A 52 -18.80 -10.88 -10.42
CA HIS A 52 -20.15 -10.38 -10.11
C HIS A 52 -20.69 -9.49 -11.24
N GLU A 53 -19.93 -8.45 -11.60
CA GLU A 53 -20.32 -7.47 -12.61
C GLU A 53 -20.59 -8.10 -14.00
N ARG A 54 -19.91 -9.20 -14.31
CA ARG A 54 -19.98 -9.86 -15.63
C ARG A 54 -20.85 -11.12 -15.64
N GLY A 55 -21.50 -11.47 -14.52
CA GLY A 55 -22.33 -12.67 -14.43
C GLY A 55 -21.54 -13.98 -14.61
N ILE A 56 -20.24 -13.99 -14.30
CA ILE A 56 -19.40 -15.19 -14.39
C ILE A 56 -19.66 -16.07 -13.15
N LYS A 57 -19.71 -17.39 -13.29
CA LYS A 57 -19.92 -18.30 -12.13
C LYS A 57 -18.71 -18.33 -11.18
N GLY A 58 -18.97 -18.45 -9.88
CA GLY A 58 -17.96 -18.59 -8.81
C GLY A 58 -18.18 -17.63 -7.63
N SER A 59 -17.23 -17.56 -6.71
CA SER A 59 -17.27 -16.64 -5.55
C SER A 59 -17.24 -15.17 -5.98
N ILE A 60 -18.10 -14.33 -5.41
CA ILE A 60 -18.15 -12.89 -5.68
C ILE A 60 -17.72 -12.11 -4.44
N CYS A 61 -17.50 -10.80 -4.61
CA CYS A 61 -17.22 -9.89 -3.51
C CYS A 61 -17.82 -8.51 -3.84
N ALA A 62 -17.98 -7.68 -2.81
CA ALA A 62 -18.42 -6.30 -2.93
C ALA A 62 -17.22 -5.37 -3.24
N PRO A 63 -17.46 -4.11 -3.68
CA PRO A 63 -16.41 -3.11 -3.82
C PRO A 63 -15.63 -2.85 -2.53
N GLU A 64 -16.28 -2.95 -1.38
CA GLU A 64 -15.67 -2.76 -0.06
C GLU A 64 -14.58 -3.81 0.22
N ASP A 65 -14.79 -5.06 -0.20
CA ASP A 65 -13.78 -6.11 -0.08
C ASP A 65 -12.52 -5.76 -0.89
N VAL A 66 -12.68 -5.17 -2.08
CA VAL A 66 -11.53 -4.71 -2.87
C VAL A 66 -10.79 -3.56 -2.18
N ALA A 67 -11.51 -2.68 -1.50
CA ALA A 67 -10.93 -1.55 -0.77
C ALA A 67 -10.12 -2.03 0.44
N ASP A 68 -10.61 -3.04 1.16
CA ASP A 68 -9.90 -3.64 2.30
C ASP A 68 -8.57 -4.26 1.84
N GLU A 69 -8.57 -5.07 0.77
CA GLU A 69 -7.31 -5.65 0.24
C GLU A 69 -6.33 -4.58 -0.25
N MET A 70 -6.83 -3.49 -0.85
CA MET A 70 -5.96 -2.36 -1.23
C MET A 70 -5.37 -1.67 -0.01
N ALA A 71 -6.10 -1.59 1.10
CA ALA A 71 -5.60 -1.02 2.35
C ALA A 71 -4.49 -1.90 2.94
N ASP A 72 -4.69 -3.22 2.98
CA ASP A 72 -3.69 -4.17 3.46
C ASP A 72 -2.42 -4.14 2.62
N ALA A 73 -2.55 -4.06 1.29
CA ALA A 73 -1.41 -3.87 0.39
C ALA A 73 -0.60 -2.58 0.67
N VAL A 74 -1.28 -1.47 0.98
CA VAL A 74 -0.62 -0.20 1.35
C VAL A 74 0.07 -0.32 2.71
N ILE A 75 -0.56 -0.97 3.69
CA ILE A 75 0.00 -1.21 5.02
C ILE A 75 1.27 -2.07 4.92
N ALA A 76 1.21 -3.20 4.22
CA ALA A 76 2.35 -4.11 4.05
C ALA A 76 3.51 -3.43 3.31
N LEU A 77 3.21 -2.62 2.28
CA LEU A 77 4.23 -1.88 1.57
C LEU A 77 4.95 -0.85 2.46
N ASP A 78 4.21 -0.17 3.35
CA ASP A 78 4.81 0.73 4.32
C ASP A 78 5.68 -0.02 5.36
N LEU A 79 5.24 -1.19 5.82
CA LEU A 79 6.02 -2.03 6.74
C LEU A 79 7.35 -2.50 6.12
N LEU A 80 7.32 -2.90 4.85
CA LEU A 80 8.53 -3.21 4.10
C LEU A 80 9.42 -1.98 3.96
N ALA A 81 8.85 -0.83 3.57
CA ALA A 81 9.59 0.42 3.44
C ALA A 81 10.26 0.82 4.78
N ALA A 82 9.57 0.65 5.91
CA ALA A 82 10.14 0.86 7.24
C ALA A 82 11.33 -0.05 7.51
N LYS A 83 11.24 -1.35 7.21
CA LYS A 83 12.36 -2.31 7.38
C LYS A 83 13.56 -1.99 6.47
N MET A 84 13.33 -1.40 5.30
CA MET A 84 14.37 -1.00 4.36
C MET A 84 14.91 0.42 4.59
N GLY A 85 14.39 1.17 5.56
CA GLY A 85 14.79 2.55 5.80
C GLY A 85 14.35 3.53 4.71
N ILE A 86 13.25 3.24 4.02
CA ILE A 86 12.71 4.05 2.93
C ILE A 86 11.61 5.00 3.45
N ASP A 87 11.76 6.29 3.17
CA ASP A 87 10.64 7.24 3.25
C ASP A 87 9.76 7.07 2.01
N LEU A 88 8.63 6.40 2.20
CA LEU A 88 7.70 6.12 1.11
C LEU A 88 7.01 7.40 0.60
N SER A 89 6.78 8.39 1.47
CA SER A 89 6.17 9.67 1.11
C SER A 89 7.07 10.43 0.14
N GLU A 90 8.36 10.53 0.47
CA GLU A 90 9.35 11.20 -0.38
C GLU A 90 9.55 10.45 -1.71
N ALA A 91 9.64 9.12 -1.65
CA ALA A 91 9.79 8.28 -2.84
C ALA A 91 8.61 8.41 -3.82
N VAL A 92 7.38 8.42 -3.30
CA VAL A 92 6.16 8.61 -4.10
C VAL A 92 6.12 10.01 -4.72
N ALA A 93 6.36 11.06 -3.93
CA ALA A 93 6.36 12.44 -4.41
C ALA A 93 7.36 12.63 -5.57
N ARG A 94 8.62 12.21 -5.36
CA ARG A 94 9.68 12.28 -6.39
C ARG A 94 9.33 11.47 -7.63
N LYS A 95 8.83 10.24 -7.49
CA LYS A 95 8.48 9.38 -8.64
C LYS A 95 7.32 9.96 -9.45
N PHE A 96 6.29 10.47 -8.78
CA PHE A 96 5.15 11.14 -9.39
C PHE A 96 5.63 12.37 -10.17
N ASN A 97 6.35 13.28 -9.51
CA ASN A 97 6.82 14.53 -10.11
C ASN A 97 7.74 14.29 -11.31
N ARG A 98 8.64 13.29 -11.24
CA ARG A 98 9.48 12.89 -12.38
C ARG A 98 8.66 12.48 -13.60
N THR A 99 7.55 11.77 -13.40
CA THR A 99 6.62 11.40 -14.49
C THR A 99 5.93 12.65 -15.04
N SER A 100 5.46 13.53 -14.17
CA SER A 100 4.83 14.79 -14.61
C SER A 100 5.79 15.66 -15.43
N VAL A 101 7.06 15.77 -15.03
CA VAL A 101 8.09 16.49 -15.81
C VAL A 101 8.32 15.83 -17.17
N LYS A 102 8.45 14.50 -17.20
CA LYS A 102 8.69 13.74 -18.45
C LYS A 102 7.63 14.03 -19.52
N TYR A 103 6.39 14.26 -19.11
CA TYR A 103 5.26 14.47 -20.03
C TYR A 103 4.76 15.92 -20.08
N GLY A 104 5.53 16.89 -19.56
CA GLY A 104 5.17 18.31 -19.61
C GLY A 104 3.90 18.67 -18.82
N MET A 105 3.51 17.86 -17.85
CA MET A 105 2.35 18.10 -17.00
C MET A 105 2.66 19.15 -15.94
N GLN A 106 1.64 19.87 -15.45
CA GLN A 106 1.81 20.91 -14.41
C GLN A 106 1.61 20.39 -12.97
N THR A 107 0.79 19.36 -12.79
CA THR A 107 0.47 18.80 -11.47
C THR A 107 1.70 18.21 -10.78
N ARG A 108 1.92 18.59 -9.52
CA ARG A 108 3.01 18.10 -8.67
C ARG A 108 2.49 17.74 -7.28
N LEU A 109 3.14 16.77 -6.66
CA LEU A 109 3.04 16.53 -5.23
C LEU A 109 4.09 17.37 -4.49
N PRO A 110 3.82 17.82 -3.24
CA PRO A 110 4.82 18.47 -2.42
C PRO A 110 5.97 17.49 -2.12
N GLU A 111 7.21 17.95 -2.33
CA GLU A 111 8.41 17.25 -1.87
C GLU A 111 8.83 17.84 -0.53
N GLN A 112 9.45 17.03 0.34
CA GLN A 112 10.06 17.58 1.56
C GLN A 112 11.20 18.51 1.13
N SER A 113 11.14 19.78 1.52
CA SER A 113 12.26 20.70 1.33
C SER A 113 13.43 20.22 2.19
N ASN A 114 14.58 19.98 1.57
CA ASN A 114 15.85 19.80 2.29
C ASN A 114 16.21 21.04 3.12
#